data_AF-A0A699RI65-F1
#
_entry.id   AF-A0A699RI65-F1
#
_cell.length_a   1.000
_cell.length_b   1.000
_cell.length_c   1.000
_cell.angle_alpha   90.00
_cell.angle_beta   90.00
_cell.angle_gamma   90.00
#
_symmetry.space_group_name_H-M   'P 1'
#
loop_
_entity.id
_entity.type
_entity.pdbx_description
1 polymer ?
#
loop_
_entity_poly.entity_id
_entity_poly.type
_entity_poly.pdbx_seq_one_letter_code
_entity_poly.pdbx_strand_id
1 'polypeptide(L)' 'PDIVHATCLCARYQAKPTEKHLKEVKRIFRYLQGTVNTSLWYMKDSGFELSGFLDTDYEGCKDTFKSTSGGA' A
#
# COMPACT_ATOMS: atom_id res chain seq x y z
N PRO A 1 -4.08 6.57 -6.19
CA PRO A 1 -3.17 6.46 -5.03
C PRO A 1 -2.79 4.99 -4.84
N ASP A 2 -1.49 4.70 -4.74
CA ASP A 2 -1.06 3.34 -4.39
C ASP A 2 -1.45 3.04 -2.93
N ILE A 3 -2.50 2.24 -2.76
CA ILE A 3 -3.02 1.84 -1.45
C ILE A 3 -1.96 1.03 -0.70
N VAL A 4 -1.21 0.16 -1.38
CA VAL A 4 -0.21 -0.70 -0.75
C VAL A 4 0.89 0.17 -0.18
N HIS A 5 1.43 1.09 -0.97
CA HIS A 5 2.46 2.03 -0.50
C HIS A 5 1.98 2.88 0.69
N ALA A 6 0.81 3.51 0.59
CA ALA A 6 0.28 4.35 1.67
C ALA A 6 0.02 3.55 2.97
N THR A 7 -0.46 2.32 2.84
CA THR A 7 -0.73 1.43 3.98
C THR A 7 0.58 0.95 4.62
N CYS A 8 1.56 0.52 3.82
CA CYS A 8 2.88 0.10 4.29
C CYS A 8 3.61 1.23 5.03
N LEU A 9 3.52 2.46 4.55
CA LEU A 9 4.09 3.62 5.25
C LEU A 9 3.42 3.86 6.60
N CYS A 10 2.09 3.81 6.67
CA CYS A 10 1.36 4.02 7.92
C CYS A 10 1.67 2.92 8.96
N ALA A 11 1.84 1.67 8.52
CA ALA A 11 2.13 0.53 9.38
C ALA A 11 3.44 0.70 10.19
N ARG A 12 4.44 1.41 9.64
CA ARG A 12 5.72 1.66 10.33
C ARG A 12 5.57 2.42 11.64
N TYR A 13 4.50 3.21 11.78
CA TYR A 13 4.24 4.02 12.96
C TYR A 13 3.22 3.39 13.91
N GLN A 14 2.83 2.13 13.70
CA GLN A 14 1.82 1.43 14.51
C GLN A 14 2.22 1.31 15.99
N ALA A 15 3.53 1.17 16.30
CA ALA A 15 4.01 1.07 17.68
C ALA A 15 3.84 2.38 18.47
N LYS A 16 3.86 3.53 17.79
CA LYS A 16 3.65 4.86 18.41
C LYS A 16 3.00 5.82 17.40
N PRO A 17 1.69 5.69 17.16
CA PRO A 17 1.00 6.52 16.20
C PRO A 17 0.87 7.96 16.71
N THR A 18 0.85 8.92 15.78
CA THR A 18 0.61 10.34 16.07
C THR A 18 -0.71 10.77 15.42
N GLU A 19 -1.23 11.93 15.78
CA GLU A 19 -2.44 12.47 15.13
C GLU A 19 -2.31 12.61 13.61
N LYS A 20 -1.10 12.91 13.12
CA LYS A 20 -0.79 12.95 11.69
C LYS A 20 -0.99 11.57 11.06
N HIS A 21 -0.44 10.52 11.66
CA HIS A 21 -0.62 9.14 11.19
C HIS A 21 -2.10 8.72 11.20
N LEU A 22 -2.84 9.10 12.25
CA LEU A 22 -4.28 8.81 12.35
C LEU A 22 -5.08 9.49 11.22
N LYS A 23 -4.73 10.72 10.84
CA LYS A 23 -5.37 11.45 9.75
C LYS A 23 -5.15 10.75 8.40
N GLU A 24 -3.93 10.29 8.14
CA GLU A 24 -3.62 9.56 6.91
C GLU A 24 -4.34 8.20 6.85
N VAL A 25 -4.39 7.46 7.96
CA VAL A 25 -5.16 6.20 8.05
C VAL A 25 -6.65 6.43 7.77
N LYS A 26 -7.25 7.47 8.35
CA LYS A 26 -8.65 7.85 8.06
C LYS A 26 -8.86 8.17 6.58
N ARG A 27 -7.87 8.79 5.91
CA ARG A 27 -7.93 9.09 4.47
C ARG A 27 -7.91 7.80 3.63
N ILE A 28 -7.08 6.82 4.00
CA ILE A 28 -7.03 5.50 3.35
C ILE A 28 -8.39 4.81 3.46
N PHE A 29 -8.97 4.73 4.66
CA PHE A 29 -10.28 4.11 4.85
C PHE A 29 -11.39 4.82 4.08
N ARG A 30 -11.39 6.16 4.05
CA ARG A 30 -12.36 6.93 3.26
C ARG A 30 -12.23 6.64 1.76
N TYR A 31 -11.01 6.50 1.27
CA TYR A 31 -10.75 6.12 -0.12
C TYR A 31 -11.32 4.72 -0.42
N LEU A 32 -10.99 3.72 0.41
CA LEU A 32 -11.50 2.35 0.26
C LEU A 32 -13.04 2.29 0.28
N GLN A 33 -13.66 3.04 1.19
CA GLN A 33 -15.12 3.13 1.28
C GLN A 33 -15.72 3.80 0.03
N GLY A 34 -15.08 4.83 -0.51
CA GLY A 34 -15.53 5.54 -1.71
C GLY A 34 -15.32 4.75 -3.01
N THR A 35 -14.35 3.85 -3.06
CA THR A 35 -14.02 3.04 -4.24
C THR A 35 -14.58 1.63 -4.21
N VAL A 36 -15.39 1.27 -3.21
CA VAL A 36 -15.96 -0.09 -3.09
C VAL A 36 -16.78 -0.50 -4.32
N ASN A 37 -17.46 0.47 -4.94
CA ASN A 37 -18.24 0.28 -6.15
C ASN A 37 -17.39 0.34 -7.44
N THR A 38 -16.12 0.73 -7.33
CA THR A 38 -15.15 0.78 -8.44
C THR A 38 -14.28 -0.50 -8.45
N SER A 39 -14.90 -1.64 -8.14
CA SER A 39 -14.23 -2.94 -8.15
C SER A 39 -14.19 -3.50 -9.58
N LEU A 40 -13.04 -4.05 -9.99
CA LEU A 40 -12.96 -4.89 -11.18
C LEU A 40 -13.48 -6.28 -10.80
N TRP A 41 -14.62 -6.65 -11.40
CA TRP A 41 -15.22 -7.98 -11.23
C TRP A 41 -14.73 -8.89 -12.36
N TYR A 42 -14.04 -9.97 -12.00
CA TYR A 42 -13.63 -11.00 -12.95
C TYR A 42 -14.52 -12.22 -12.76
N MET A 43 -15.31 -12.56 -13.77
CA MET A 43 -16.10 -13.79 -13.78
C MET A 43 -15.17 -14.98 -14.05
N LYS A 44 -15.34 -16.06 -13.29
CA LYS A 44 -14.50 -17.27 -13.35
C LYS A 44 -14.45 -17.93 -14.74
N ASP A 45 -15.48 -17.72 -15.56
CA ASP A 45 -15.67 -18.43 -16.84
C ASP A 45 -15.30 -17.59 -18.08
N SER A 46 -14.68 -16.41 -17.94
CA SER A 46 -14.42 -15.52 -19.08
C SER A 46 -13.21 -15.90 -19.94
N GLY A 47 -12.54 -17.02 -19.68
CA GLY A 47 -11.30 -17.40 -20.39
C GLY A 47 -10.16 -16.39 -20.21
N PHE A 48 -10.29 -15.48 -19.23
CA PHE A 48 -9.34 -14.41 -18.96
C PHE A 48 -8.26 -14.89 -17.99
N GLU A 49 -7.01 -14.86 -18.44
CA GLU A 49 -5.84 -15.18 -17.61
C GLU A 49 -5.31 -13.88 -16.97
N LEU A 50 -5.41 -13.78 -15.64
CA LEU A 50 -4.96 -12.60 -14.89
C LEU A 50 -3.50 -12.78 -14.46
N SER A 51 -2.59 -12.08 -15.13
CA SER A 51 -1.18 -11.96 -14.72
C SER A 51 -0.97 -10.70 -13.88
N GLY A 52 -0.80 -10.86 -12.57
CA GLY A 52 -0.48 -9.76 -11.66
C GLY A 52 1.01 -9.52 -11.56
N PHE A 53 1.46 -8.32 -11.89
CA PHE A 53 2.84 -7.88 -11.64
C PHE A 53 2.86 -7.00 -10.40
N LEU A 54 3.69 -7.36 -9.42
CA LEU A 54 3.97 -6.51 -8.25
C LEU A 54 5.33 -5.86 -8.49
N ASP A 55 5.35 -4.53 -8.65
CA ASP A 55 6.60 -3.77 -8.74
C ASP A 55 7.20 -3.66 -7.32
N THR A 56 8.29 -4.38 -7.06
CA THR A 56 8.94 -4.43 -5.74
C THR A 56 10.04 -3.40 -5.54
N ASP A 57 10.32 -2.56 -6.53
CA ASP A 57 11.54 -1.75 -6.52
C ASP A 57 11.24 -0.32 -6.05
N TYR A 58 10.98 -0.18 -4.74
CA TYR A 58 11.09 1.15 -4.11
C TYR A 58 12.52 1.37 -3.62
N GLU A 59 13.33 1.97 -4.48
CA GLU A 59 14.61 2.57 -4.14
C GLU A 59 14.50 3.38 -2.83
N GLY A 60 15.24 2.95 -1.79
CA GLY A 60 15.67 3.75 -0.64
C GLY A 60 14.58 4.44 0.20
N CYS A 61 14.44 4.03 1.46
CA CYS A 61 13.66 4.79 2.45
C CYS A 61 14.20 6.23 2.59
N LYS A 62 13.46 7.25 2.12
CA LYS A 62 13.84 8.66 2.31
C LYS A 62 13.70 9.13 3.76
N ASP A 63 12.84 8.48 4.54
CA ASP A 63 12.56 8.84 5.94
C ASP A 63 13.64 8.35 6.91
N THR A 64 14.22 7.20 6.62
CA THR A 64 15.36 6.67 7.36
C THR A 64 16.45 6.45 6.34
N PHE A 65 17.49 7.28 6.32
CA PHE A 65 18.73 7.13 5.52
C PHE A 65 19.49 5.82 5.85
N LYS A 66 18.79 4.69 5.92
CA LYS A 66 19.30 3.36 6.18
C LYS A 66 19.14 2.57 4.89
N SER A 67 20.27 2.37 4.22
CA SER A 67 20.39 1.38 3.16
C SER A 67 20.39 -0.01 3.79
N THR A 68 19.57 -0.93 3.27
CA THR A 68 19.74 -2.37 3.50
C THR A 68 20.90 -2.87 2.66
N SER A 69 22.14 -2.69 3.12
CA SER A 69 23.25 -3.49 2.61
C SER A 69 23.18 -4.86 3.30
N GLY A 70 22.79 -5.88 2.55
CA GLY A 70 22.94 -7.27 2.99
C GLY A 70 24.43 -7.57 3.19
N GLY A 71 24.86 -7.62 4.44
CA GLY A 71 26.17 -8.13 4.80
C GLY A 71 26.12 -9.65 4.89
N ALA A 72 26.96 -10.31 4.09
CA ALA A 72 27.40 -11.68 4.36
C ALA A 72 28.43 -11.68 5.49
#